data_AF-A0A7C5BDX5-F1
#
_entry.id   AF-A0A7C5BDX5-F1
#
_cell.length_a   1.000
_cell.length_b   1.000
_cell.length_c   1.000
_cell.angle_alpha   90.00
_cell.angle_beta   90.00
_cell.angle_gamma   90.00
#
_symmetry.space_group_name_H-M   'P 1'
#
loop_
_entity.id
_entity.type
_entity.pdbx_description
1 polymer ?
#
loop_
_entity_poly.entity_id
_entity_poly.type
_entity_poly.pdbx_seq_one_letter_code
_entity_poly.pdbx_strand_id
1 'polypeptide(L)'
;MNNELVKKIVLPLLVLVVILGVWIVIADYIEDFPTPADVYTAAFGGVNADGETIKGVLADPFYVANEDDKGIFWQILNSLERVFAGFLIAVIVGVPLGLLIGMSKNASYAFDPFIQIFKPVSPLAWLPLLLYIFQDINMTAISTIFVTSIWPIIINTALGVKSVSEDYLNVAKVLRFSPVEKVFQIILPVAVPYI
;
A
#
# COMPACT_ATOMS: atom_id res chain seq x y z
N MET A 1 30.81 16.30 -26.88
CA MET A 1 29.93 15.74 -25.83
C MET A 1 28.50 16.07 -26.22
N ASN A 2 27.63 15.07 -26.42
CA ASN A 2 26.27 15.31 -26.97
C ASN A 2 25.49 16.28 -26.07
N ASN A 3 25.03 17.40 -26.64
CA ASN A 3 24.22 18.42 -25.93
C ASN A 3 22.98 17.82 -25.23
N GLU A 4 22.44 16.74 -25.78
CA GLU A 4 21.37 15.93 -25.17
C GLU A 4 21.78 15.28 -23.84
N LEU A 5 22.99 14.70 -23.76
CA LEU A 5 23.49 14.08 -22.53
C LEU A 5 23.77 15.13 -21.45
N VAL A 6 24.27 16.30 -21.84
CA VAL A 6 24.52 17.41 -20.92
C VAL A 6 23.21 17.91 -20.31
N LYS A 7 22.16 18.12 -21.13
CA LYS A 7 20.84 18.53 -20.62
C LYS A 7 20.23 17.51 -19.66
N LYS A 8 20.36 16.21 -19.95
CA LYS A 8 19.84 15.13 -19.10
C LYS A 8 20.51 15.02 -17.72
N ILE A 9 21.73 15.54 -17.57
CA ILE A 9 22.44 15.52 -16.28
C ILE A 9 22.32 16.87 -15.57
N VAL A 10 22.51 17.97 -16.30
CA VAL A 10 22.53 19.32 -15.73
C VAL A 10 21.14 19.76 -15.24
N LEU A 11 20.06 19.45 -15.98
CA LEU A 11 18.72 19.87 -15.58
C LEU A 11 18.27 19.19 -14.26
N PRO A 12 18.38 17.87 -14.08
CA PRO A 12 18.05 17.24 -12.80
C PRO A 12 18.93 17.73 -11.65
N LEU A 13 20.23 17.95 -11.90
CA LEU A 13 21.14 18.44 -10.87
C LEU A 13 20.78 19.86 -10.43
N LEU A 14 20.44 20.75 -11.36
CA LEU A 14 19.97 22.10 -11.05
C LEU A 14 18.69 22.06 -10.22
N VAL A 15 17.73 21.21 -10.61
CA VAL A 15 16.49 21.03 -9.83
C VAL A 15 16.79 20.52 -8.43
N LEU A 16 17.70 19.55 -8.28
CA LEU A 16 18.12 19.05 -6.97
C LEU A 16 18.73 20.15 -6.10
N VAL A 17 19.62 20.99 -6.66
CA VAL A 17 20.21 22.12 -5.93
C VAL A 17 19.14 23.11 -5.50
N VAL A 18 18.17 23.43 -6.37
CA VAL A 18 17.05 24.31 -6.02
C VAL A 18 16.22 23.73 -4.88
N ILE A 19 15.90 22.44 -4.93
CA ILE A 19 15.15 21.74 -3.87
C ILE A 19 15.92 21.79 -2.55
N LEU A 20 17.22 21.47 -2.56
CA LEU A 20 18.05 21.53 -1.35
C LEU A 20 18.17 22.94 -0.80
N GLY A 21 18.32 23.95 -1.67
CA GLY A 21 18.35 25.35 -1.26
C GLY A 21 17.04 25.79 -0.61
N VAL A 22 15.89 25.43 -1.20
CA VAL A 22 14.57 25.70 -0.63
C VAL A 22 14.40 25.00 0.72
N TRP A 23 14.86 23.75 0.84
CA TRP A 23 14.80 23.01 2.11
C TRP A 23 15.62 23.72 3.20
N ILE A 24 16.87 24.08 2.92
CA ILE A 24 17.72 24.79 3.92
C ILE A 24 17.04 26.09 4.37
N VAL A 25 16.51 26.87 3.43
CA VAL A 25 15.80 28.10 3.75
C VAL A 25 14.59 27.83 4.66
N ILE A 26 13.79 26.81 4.36
CA ILE A 26 12.65 26.43 5.22
C ILE A 26 13.12 25.99 6.61
N ALA A 27 14.21 25.23 6.69
CA ALA A 27 14.78 24.75 7.94
C ALA A 27 15.22 25.92 8.84
N ASP A 28 15.76 26.99 8.27
CA ASP A 28 16.14 28.19 9.03
C ASP A 28 14.94 28.96 9.60
N TYR A 29 13.75 28.80 9.03
CA TYR A 29 12.54 29.51 9.45
C TYR A 29 11.65 28.74 10.43
N ILE A 30 11.80 27.42 10.52
CA ILE A 30 10.94 26.56 11.35
C ILE A 30 11.81 25.95 12.47
N GLU A 31 11.44 26.26 13.72
CA GLU A 31 12.07 25.67 14.90
C GLU A 31 11.92 24.14 14.89
N ASP A 32 13.01 23.42 15.23
CA ASP A 32 13.12 21.96 15.20
C ASP A 32 12.96 21.28 13.81
N PHE A 33 13.05 22.03 12.71
CA PHE A 33 13.02 21.42 11.37
C PHE A 33 14.41 20.93 10.94
N PRO A 34 14.58 19.64 10.61
CA PRO A 34 15.90 19.09 10.31
C PRO A 34 16.44 19.60 8.97
N THR A 35 17.71 19.99 8.94
CA THR A 35 18.39 20.36 7.70
C THR A 35 18.72 19.12 6.86
N PRO A 36 19.01 19.27 5.54
CA PRO A 36 19.48 18.15 4.73
C PRO A 36 20.72 17.46 5.31
N ALA A 37 21.58 18.21 6.00
CA ALA A 37 22.77 17.68 6.65
C ALA A 37 22.41 16.83 7.88
N ASP A 38 21.46 17.27 8.70
CA ASP A 38 20.99 16.53 9.87
C ASP A 38 20.30 15.22 9.47
N VAL A 39 19.54 15.23 8.37
CA VAL A 39 18.96 14.00 7.81
C VAL A 39 20.05 13.05 7.31
N TYR A 40 21.11 13.58 6.71
CA TYR A 40 22.25 12.76 6.27
C TYR A 40 22.96 12.10 7.46
N THR A 41 23.24 12.85 8.54
CA THR A 41 23.89 12.29 9.74
C THR A 41 22.98 11.31 10.47
N ALA A 42 21.68 11.57 10.55
CA ALA A 42 20.71 10.63 11.11
C ALA A 42 20.60 9.33 10.30
N ALA A 43 20.69 9.41 8.96
CA ALA A 43 20.60 8.26 8.09
C ALA A 43 21.89 7.41 8.10
N PHE A 44 23.04 8.02 7.84
CA PHE A 44 24.30 7.29 7.59
C PHE A 44 25.26 7.30 8.78
N GLY A 45 24.97 8.09 9.81
CA GLY A 45 25.82 8.29 10.97
C GLY A 45 26.79 9.45 10.74
N GLY A 46 27.20 10.07 11.82
CA GLY A 46 28.06 11.25 11.77
C GLY A 46 28.07 12.00 13.08
N VAL A 47 28.58 13.22 13.04
CA VAL A 47 28.54 14.16 14.16
C VAL A 47 27.40 15.14 13.89
N ASN A 48 26.45 15.21 14.81
CA ASN A 48 25.34 16.15 14.72
C ASN A 48 25.80 17.60 14.97
N ALA A 49 24.92 18.57 14.72
CA ALA A 49 25.15 19.98 15.05
C ALA A 49 25.61 20.21 16.51
N ASP A 50 25.17 19.34 17.44
CA ASP A 50 25.51 19.40 18.87
C ASP A 50 26.84 18.73 19.24
N GLY A 51 27.57 18.16 18.27
CA GLY A 51 28.85 17.47 18.51
C GLY A 51 28.73 16.01 18.97
N GLU A 52 27.50 15.48 19.06
CA GLU A 52 27.27 14.08 19.43
C GLU A 52 27.47 13.13 18.24
N THR A 53 28.08 11.97 18.50
CA THR A 53 28.27 10.92 17.48
C THR A 53 27.05 10.02 17.42
N ILE A 54 26.31 10.11 16.32
CA ILE A 54 25.13 9.27 16.06
C ILE A 54 25.52 8.11 15.16
N LYS A 55 25.17 6.89 15.59
CA LYS A 55 25.12 5.75 14.68
C LYS A 55 23.86 5.90 13.83
N GLY A 56 24.05 6.10 12.53
CA GLY A 56 22.93 6.29 11.61
C GLY A 56 22.01 5.07 11.58
N VAL A 57 20.74 5.30 11.31
CA VAL A 57 19.71 4.26 11.22
C VAL A 57 20.06 3.21 10.16
N LEU A 58 20.81 3.61 9.11
CA LEU A 58 21.27 2.72 8.04
C LEU A 58 22.64 2.10 8.28
N ALA A 59 23.38 2.56 9.30
CA ALA A 59 24.75 2.10 9.56
C ALA A 59 24.79 0.67 10.10
N ASP A 60 23.77 0.27 10.87
CA ASP A 60 23.58 -1.11 11.32
C ASP A 60 22.12 -1.53 11.08
N PRO A 61 21.79 -2.07 9.90
CA PRO A 61 20.40 -2.36 9.58
C PRO A 61 19.84 -3.57 10.33
N PHE A 62 20.69 -4.43 10.92
CA PHE A 62 20.29 -5.72 11.51
C PHE A 62 20.36 -5.77 13.04
N TYR A 63 20.75 -4.68 13.73
CA TYR A 63 20.81 -4.69 15.19
C TYR A 63 19.45 -4.96 15.83
N VAL A 64 19.48 -5.55 17.02
CA VAL A 64 18.32 -5.72 17.89
C VAL A 64 18.76 -5.30 19.28
N ALA A 65 18.38 -4.10 19.70
CA ALA A 65 18.67 -3.61 21.05
C ALA A 65 17.54 -4.02 21.99
N ASN A 66 16.30 -3.66 21.66
CA ASN A 66 15.09 -3.98 22.42
C ASN A 66 13.89 -4.22 21.48
N GLU A 67 12.69 -4.40 22.05
CA GLU A 67 11.48 -4.60 21.25
C GLU A 67 11.12 -3.38 20.39
N ASP A 68 11.31 -2.18 20.95
CA ASP A 68 11.04 -0.89 20.30
C ASP A 68 12.22 -0.31 19.52
N ASP A 69 13.45 -0.80 19.79
CA ASP A 69 14.68 -0.30 19.18
C ASP A 69 15.39 -1.42 18.40
N LYS A 70 15.10 -1.49 17.10
CA LYS A 70 15.63 -2.48 16.17
C LYS A 70 16.11 -1.79 14.90
N GLY A 71 17.12 -2.36 14.27
CA GLY A 71 17.60 -1.92 12.97
C GLY A 71 16.50 -1.91 11.90
N ILE A 72 16.69 -1.06 10.90
CA ILE A 72 15.67 -0.77 9.88
C ILE A 72 15.18 -2.02 9.14
N PHE A 73 16.03 -3.06 9.00
CA PHE A 73 15.64 -4.32 8.37
C PHE A 73 14.47 -4.98 9.11
N TRP A 74 14.56 -5.07 10.44
CA TRP A 74 13.53 -5.67 11.28
C TRP A 74 12.26 -4.83 11.32
N GLN A 75 12.39 -3.50 11.33
CA GLN A 75 11.23 -2.60 11.27
C GLN A 75 10.47 -2.76 9.95
N ILE A 76 11.18 -2.83 8.83
CA ILE A 76 10.60 -3.07 7.50
C ILE A 76 9.93 -4.45 7.47
N LEU A 77 10.59 -5.48 7.99
CA LEU A 77 10.03 -6.83 8.03
C LEU A 77 8.74 -6.90 8.85
N ASN A 78 8.71 -6.30 10.04
CA ASN A 78 7.51 -6.23 10.89
C ASN A 78 6.37 -5.46 10.19
N SER A 79 6.70 -4.37 9.49
CA SER A 79 5.73 -3.60 8.71
C SER A 79 5.15 -4.45 7.56
N LEU A 80 6.01 -5.13 6.81
CA LEU A 80 5.62 -6.05 5.74
C LEU A 80 4.72 -7.17 6.26
N GLU A 81 5.06 -7.78 7.38
CA GLU A 81 4.24 -8.85 7.99
C GLU A 81 2.81 -8.37 8.26
N ARG A 82 2.65 -7.19 8.86
CA ARG A 82 1.33 -6.58 9.12
C ARG A 82 0.57 -6.32 7.82
N VAL A 83 1.27 -5.79 6.80
CA VAL A 83 0.70 -5.54 5.47
C VAL A 83 0.23 -6.84 4.82
N PHE A 84 1.08 -7.86 4.78
CA PHE A 84 0.73 -9.16 4.22
C PHE A 84 -0.42 -9.81 4.97
N ALA A 85 -0.42 -9.80 6.30
CA ALA A 85 -1.50 -10.38 7.11
C ALA A 85 -2.85 -9.68 6.82
N GLY A 86 -2.90 -8.35 6.89
CA GLY A 86 -4.12 -7.59 6.63
C GLY A 86 -4.62 -7.74 5.20
N PHE A 87 -3.70 -7.70 4.23
CA PHE A 87 -4.01 -7.87 2.81
C PHE A 87 -4.50 -9.28 2.49
N LEU A 88 -3.87 -10.32 3.04
CA LEU A 88 -4.28 -11.71 2.82
C LEU A 88 -5.72 -11.95 3.27
N ILE A 89 -6.09 -11.45 4.46
CA ILE A 89 -7.46 -11.53 4.96
C ILE A 89 -8.41 -10.76 4.02
N ALA A 90 -7.99 -9.59 3.53
CA ALA A 90 -8.78 -8.80 2.60
C ALA A 90 -8.97 -9.52 1.25
N VAL A 91 -7.98 -10.24 0.75
CA VAL A 91 -8.10 -11.07 -0.47
C VAL A 91 -9.04 -12.24 -0.24
N ILE A 92 -8.87 -12.98 0.86
CA ILE A 92 -9.69 -14.15 1.18
C ILE A 92 -11.17 -13.79 1.29
N VAL A 93 -11.51 -12.60 1.79
CA VAL A 93 -12.90 -12.14 1.91
C VAL A 93 -13.36 -11.38 0.67
N GLY A 94 -12.52 -10.47 0.18
CA GLY A 94 -12.84 -9.52 -0.88
C GLY A 94 -12.96 -10.16 -2.25
N VAL A 95 -12.12 -11.14 -2.59
CA VAL A 95 -12.21 -11.82 -3.89
C VAL A 95 -13.51 -12.62 -4.00
N PRO A 96 -13.90 -13.50 -3.05
CA PRO A 96 -15.19 -14.19 -3.13
C PRO A 96 -16.38 -13.23 -3.20
N LEU A 97 -16.36 -12.15 -2.40
CA LEU A 97 -17.45 -11.17 -2.42
C LEU A 97 -17.49 -10.39 -3.75
N GLY A 98 -16.34 -10.01 -4.30
CA GLY A 98 -16.22 -9.39 -5.61
C GLY A 98 -16.67 -10.31 -6.74
N LEU A 99 -16.36 -11.60 -6.68
CA LEU A 99 -16.87 -12.60 -7.63
C LEU A 99 -18.40 -12.68 -7.58
N LEU A 100 -18.99 -12.76 -6.37
CA LEU A 100 -20.44 -12.80 -6.20
C LEU A 100 -21.13 -11.54 -6.76
N ILE A 101 -20.57 -10.37 -6.47
CA ILE A 101 -21.07 -9.07 -6.95
C ILE A 101 -20.91 -8.94 -8.47
N GLY A 102 -19.80 -9.43 -9.03
CA GLY A 102 -19.52 -9.44 -10.46
C GLY A 102 -20.46 -10.36 -11.24
N MET A 103 -20.81 -11.51 -10.68
CA MET A 103 -21.65 -12.52 -11.34
C MET A 103 -23.16 -12.24 -11.23
N SER A 104 -23.61 -11.51 -10.22
CA SER A 104 -25.04 -11.30 -9.95
C SER A 104 -25.43 -9.82 -9.90
N LYS A 105 -26.36 -9.41 -10.77
CA LYS A 105 -26.94 -8.05 -10.74
C LYS A 105 -27.60 -7.73 -9.41
N ASN A 106 -28.29 -8.70 -8.79
CA ASN A 106 -28.94 -8.52 -7.51
C ASN A 106 -27.94 -8.30 -6.37
N ALA A 107 -26.84 -9.05 -6.36
CA ALA A 107 -25.76 -8.84 -5.41
C ALA A 107 -25.12 -7.45 -5.63
N SER A 108 -24.89 -7.06 -6.88
CA SER A 108 -24.41 -5.72 -7.21
C SER A 108 -25.33 -4.64 -6.63
N TYR A 109 -26.64 -4.69 -6.85
CA TYR A 109 -27.57 -3.70 -6.30
C TYR A 109 -27.61 -3.69 -4.77
N ALA A 110 -27.47 -4.85 -4.12
CA ALA A 110 -27.50 -4.95 -2.66
C ALA A 110 -26.24 -4.35 -2.00
N PHE A 111 -25.05 -4.59 -2.58
CA PHE A 111 -23.78 -4.17 -1.98
C PHE A 111 -23.31 -2.78 -2.42
N ASP A 112 -23.80 -2.26 -3.55
CA ASP A 112 -23.35 -0.98 -4.11
C ASP A 112 -23.45 0.21 -3.14
N PRO A 113 -24.55 0.40 -2.37
CA PRO A 113 -24.63 1.51 -1.40
C PRO A 113 -23.55 1.45 -0.32
N PHE A 114 -23.25 0.25 0.19
CA PHE A 114 -22.22 0.06 1.21
C PHE A 114 -20.83 0.34 0.64
N ILE A 115 -20.56 -0.16 -0.57
CA ILE A 115 -19.29 0.08 -1.26
C ILE A 115 -19.08 1.58 -1.48
N GLN A 116 -20.11 2.31 -1.93
CA GLN A 116 -20.01 3.75 -2.16
C GLN A 116 -19.74 4.55 -0.87
N ILE A 117 -20.32 4.14 0.26
CA ILE A 117 -20.13 4.81 1.56
C ILE A 117 -18.74 4.56 2.13
N PHE A 118 -18.25 3.32 2.07
CA PHE A 118 -16.99 2.94 2.72
C PHE A 118 -15.75 3.15 1.85
N LYS A 119 -15.88 3.13 0.52
CA LYS A 119 -14.76 3.36 -0.43
C LYS A 119 -13.95 4.64 -0.16
N PRO A 120 -14.53 5.82 0.12
CA PRO A 120 -13.75 7.04 0.31
C PRO A 120 -13.13 7.18 1.72
N VAL A 121 -13.37 6.24 2.63
CA VAL A 121 -12.91 6.37 4.02
C VAL A 121 -11.42 6.08 4.11
N SER A 122 -10.65 7.10 4.48
CA SER A 122 -9.19 7.01 4.64
C SER A 122 -8.78 6.05 5.76
N PRO A 123 -7.67 5.29 5.62
CA PRO A 123 -7.08 4.49 6.70
C PRO A 123 -6.91 5.24 8.02
N LEU A 124 -6.51 6.52 7.94
CA LEU A 124 -6.29 7.37 9.11
C LEU A 124 -7.56 7.54 9.97
N ALA A 125 -8.74 7.50 9.36
CA ALA A 125 -10.01 7.63 10.10
C ALA A 125 -10.33 6.37 10.93
N TRP A 126 -9.82 5.21 10.53
CA TRP A 126 -10.06 3.93 11.21
C TRP A 126 -9.15 3.72 12.42
N LEU A 127 -7.95 4.31 12.43
CA LEU A 127 -6.93 4.07 13.44
C LEU A 127 -7.43 4.27 14.88
N PRO A 128 -8.08 5.41 15.25
CA PRO A 128 -8.50 5.62 16.64
C PRO A 128 -9.58 4.62 17.09
N LEU A 129 -10.50 4.29 16.18
CA LEU A 129 -11.61 3.38 16.45
C LEU A 129 -11.10 1.94 16.65
N LEU A 130 -10.22 1.47 15.77
CA LEU A 130 -9.67 0.12 15.85
C LEU A 130 -8.69 0.00 17.02
N LEU A 131 -7.91 1.04 17.32
CA LEU A 131 -7.06 1.08 18.51
C LEU A 131 -7.87 0.98 19.79
N TYR A 132 -9.01 1.67 19.86
CA TYR A 132 -9.91 1.58 21.01
C TYR A 132 -10.48 0.16 21.20
N ILE A 133 -10.82 -0.52 20.12
CA ILE A 133 -11.41 -1.87 20.14
C ILE A 133 -10.37 -2.94 20.48
N PHE A 134 -9.23 -2.93 19.79
CA PHE A 134 -8.24 -4.00 19.91
C PHE A 134 -7.21 -3.75 21.01
N GLN A 135 -6.98 -2.49 21.38
CA GLN A 135 -5.99 -2.07 22.38
C GLN A 135 -4.57 -2.60 22.09
N ASP A 136 -4.29 -2.97 20.84
CA ASP A 136 -3.03 -3.52 20.37
C ASP A 136 -2.64 -2.88 19.03
N ILE A 137 -1.38 -2.45 18.92
CA ILE A 137 -0.88 -1.71 17.75
C ILE A 137 -0.82 -2.61 16.52
N ASN A 138 -0.40 -3.88 16.68
CA ASN A 138 -0.25 -4.82 15.57
C ASN A 138 -1.63 -5.15 14.97
N MET A 139 -2.58 -5.54 15.82
CA MET A 139 -3.94 -5.88 15.43
C MET A 139 -4.65 -4.68 14.82
N THR A 140 -4.46 -3.48 15.39
CA THR A 140 -5.00 -2.23 14.83
C THR A 140 -4.48 -1.98 13.42
N ALA A 141 -3.18 -2.13 13.20
CA ALA A 141 -2.58 -1.95 11.87
C ALA A 141 -3.14 -2.97 10.86
N ILE A 142 -3.17 -4.26 11.23
CA ILE A 142 -3.68 -5.35 10.38
C ILE A 142 -5.15 -5.11 10.02
N SER A 143 -6.00 -4.79 10.99
CA SER A 143 -7.42 -4.51 10.77
C SER A 143 -7.64 -3.25 9.93
N THR A 144 -6.82 -2.22 10.10
CA THR A 144 -6.89 -1.00 9.28
C THR A 144 -6.58 -1.31 7.82
N ILE A 145 -5.52 -2.08 7.57
CA ILE A 145 -5.14 -2.52 6.22
C ILE A 145 -6.24 -3.38 5.60
N PHE A 146 -6.83 -4.29 6.39
CA PHE A 146 -7.97 -5.10 5.95
C PHE A 146 -9.16 -4.24 5.50
N VAL A 147 -9.66 -3.34 6.36
CA VAL A 147 -10.86 -2.53 6.08
C VAL A 147 -10.66 -1.59 4.90
N THR A 148 -9.45 -1.12 4.68
CA THR A 148 -9.14 -0.17 3.60
C THR A 148 -8.85 -0.87 2.27
N SER A 149 -8.28 -2.07 2.31
CA SER A 149 -7.93 -2.84 1.10
C SER A 149 -9.11 -3.67 0.56
N ILE A 150 -10.06 -4.07 1.41
CA ILE A 150 -11.17 -4.94 1.00
C ILE A 150 -12.04 -4.30 -0.10
N TRP A 151 -12.31 -2.99 -0.05
CA TRP A 151 -13.19 -2.34 -1.02
C TRP A 151 -12.59 -2.26 -2.42
N PRO A 152 -11.34 -1.79 -2.62
CA PRO A 152 -10.66 -1.87 -3.90
C PRO A 152 -10.63 -3.31 -4.46
N ILE A 153 -10.33 -4.31 -3.61
CA ILE A 153 -10.28 -5.72 -4.04
C ILE A 153 -11.66 -6.18 -4.55
N ILE A 154 -12.74 -5.91 -3.81
CA ILE A 154 -14.11 -6.25 -4.23
C ILE A 154 -14.44 -5.59 -5.57
N ILE A 155 -14.18 -4.29 -5.69
CA ILE A 155 -14.50 -3.51 -6.89
C ILE A 155 -13.73 -4.03 -8.09
N ASN A 156 -12.41 -4.19 -7.95
CA ASN A 156 -11.54 -4.64 -9.03
C ASN A 156 -11.88 -6.07 -9.47
N THR A 157 -12.15 -6.96 -8.51
CA THR A 157 -12.61 -8.32 -8.80
C THR A 157 -13.94 -8.30 -9.54
N ALA A 158 -14.92 -7.54 -9.06
CA ALA A 158 -16.23 -7.43 -9.71
C ALA A 158 -16.14 -6.85 -11.12
N LEU A 159 -15.25 -5.87 -11.35
CA LEU A 159 -14.96 -5.32 -12.68
C LEU A 159 -14.29 -6.38 -13.57
N GLY A 160 -13.32 -7.13 -13.06
CA GLY A 160 -12.68 -8.23 -13.77
C GLY A 160 -13.68 -9.29 -14.21
N VAL A 161 -14.62 -9.69 -13.35
CA VAL A 161 -15.70 -10.62 -13.72
C VAL A 161 -16.62 -10.03 -14.79
N LYS A 162 -16.99 -8.75 -14.67
CA LYS A 162 -17.85 -8.08 -15.66
C LYS A 162 -17.17 -7.87 -17.02
N SER A 163 -15.83 -7.92 -17.06
CA SER A 163 -15.05 -7.81 -18.30
C SER A 163 -15.07 -9.09 -19.15
N VAL A 164 -15.49 -10.22 -18.58
CA VAL A 164 -15.58 -11.50 -19.29
C VAL A 164 -16.61 -11.38 -20.42
N SER A 165 -16.17 -11.59 -21.67
CA SER A 165 -17.07 -11.50 -22.83
C SER A 165 -18.21 -12.53 -22.74
N GLU A 166 -19.39 -12.14 -23.22
CA GLU A 166 -20.56 -13.03 -23.23
C GLU A 166 -20.33 -14.33 -24.02
N ASP A 167 -19.46 -14.30 -25.03
CA ASP A 167 -19.09 -15.47 -25.83
C ASP A 167 -18.49 -16.60 -24.98
N TYR A 168 -17.54 -16.29 -24.09
CA TYR A 168 -17.00 -17.26 -23.13
C TYR A 168 -18.10 -17.85 -22.24
N LEU A 169 -19.04 -17.02 -21.78
CA LEU A 169 -20.15 -17.48 -20.94
C LEU A 169 -21.14 -18.36 -21.71
N ASN A 170 -21.33 -18.10 -23.00
CA ASN A 170 -22.19 -18.88 -23.88
C ASN A 170 -21.55 -20.22 -24.24
N VAL A 171 -20.24 -20.25 -24.54
CA VAL A 171 -19.49 -21.50 -24.74
C VAL A 171 -19.58 -22.39 -23.49
N ALA A 172 -19.41 -21.80 -22.30
CA ALA A 172 -19.56 -22.52 -21.04
C ALA A 172 -20.95 -23.14 -20.84
N LYS A 173 -22.02 -22.46 -21.31
CA LYS A 173 -23.39 -22.99 -21.28
C LYS A 173 -23.56 -24.17 -22.23
N VAL A 174 -23.01 -24.09 -23.44
CA VAL A 174 -23.08 -25.16 -24.45
C VAL A 174 -22.34 -26.41 -23.96
N LEU A 175 -21.16 -26.22 -23.37
CA LEU A 175 -20.35 -27.30 -22.78
C LEU A 175 -20.89 -27.77 -21.42
N ARG A 176 -22.00 -27.20 -20.92
CA ARG A 176 -22.65 -27.53 -19.64
C ARG A 176 -21.71 -27.49 -18.43
N PHE A 177 -20.82 -26.50 -18.39
CA PHE A 177 -19.95 -26.30 -17.23
C PHE A 177 -20.78 -26.01 -15.98
N SER A 178 -20.40 -26.63 -14.86
CA SER A 178 -20.94 -26.31 -13.55
C SER A 178 -20.56 -24.87 -13.12
N PRO A 179 -21.25 -24.29 -12.12
CA PRO A 179 -20.92 -22.94 -11.62
C PRO A 179 -19.48 -22.83 -11.11
N VAL A 180 -18.96 -23.88 -10.47
CA VAL A 180 -17.59 -23.91 -9.93
C VAL A 180 -16.57 -23.98 -11.08
N GLU A 181 -16.79 -24.85 -12.07
CA GLU A 181 -15.93 -24.93 -13.25
C GLU A 181 -15.89 -23.61 -14.02
N LYS A 182 -17.05 -22.96 -14.19
CA LYS A 182 -17.14 -21.64 -14.81
C LYS A 182 -16.30 -20.60 -14.06
N VAL A 183 -16.33 -20.62 -12.72
CA VAL A 183 -15.53 -19.68 -11.90
C VAL A 183 -14.04 -19.94 -12.09
N PHE A 184 -13.56 -21.16 -11.87
CA PHE A 184 -12.12 -21.43 -11.85
C PHE A 184 -11.47 -21.54 -13.23
N GLN A 185 -12.21 -21.95 -14.26
CA GLN A 185 -11.65 -22.20 -15.60
C GLN A 185 -11.85 -21.03 -16.58
N ILE A 186 -12.79 -20.12 -16.32
CA ILE A 186 -13.12 -19.03 -17.24
C ILE A 186 -13.04 -17.69 -16.52
N ILE A 187 -13.86 -17.50 -15.48
CA ILE A 187 -14.03 -16.18 -14.88
C ILE A 187 -12.75 -15.74 -14.16
N LEU A 188 -12.19 -16.61 -13.30
CA LEU A 188 -11.02 -16.28 -12.50
C LEU A 188 -9.77 -16.02 -13.37
N PRO A 189 -9.40 -16.87 -14.35
CA PRO A 189 -8.25 -16.59 -15.22
C PRO A 189 -8.37 -15.28 -16.02
N VAL A 190 -9.58 -14.92 -16.46
CA VAL A 190 -9.83 -13.67 -17.18
C VAL A 190 -9.84 -12.46 -16.23
N ALA A 191 -10.29 -12.64 -15.00
CA ALA A 191 -10.35 -11.59 -14.00
C ALA A 191 -9.00 -11.33 -13.29
N VAL A 192 -8.06 -12.29 -13.26
CA VAL A 192 -6.75 -12.17 -12.59
C VAL A 192 -5.98 -10.89 -12.94
N PRO A 193 -5.91 -10.39 -14.19
CA PRO A 193 -5.23 -9.13 -14.50
C PRO A 193 -5.82 -7.90 -13.80
N TYR A 194 -7.06 -8.00 -13.31
CA TYR A 194 -7.74 -6.96 -12.55
C TYR A 194 -7.59 -7.14 -11.04
N ILE A 195 -7.31 -8.36 -10.55
CA ILE A 195 -7.25 -8.72 -9.12
C ILE A 195 -5.82 -8.55 -8.60
#